data_AF-A0A6J6U806-F1
#
_entry.id   AF-A0A6J6U806-F1
#
_cell.length_a   1.000
_cell.length_b   1.000
_cell.length_c   1.000
_cell.angle_alpha   90.00
_cell.angle_beta   90.00
_cell.angle_gamma   90.00
#
_symmetry.space_group_name_H-M   'P 1'
#
loop_
_entity.id
_entity.type
_entity.pdbx_description
1 polymer ?
#
loop_
_entity_poly.entity_id
_entity_poly.type
_entity_poly.pdbx_seq_one_letter_code
_entity_poly.pdbx_strand_id
1 'polypeptide(L)' 'MYLSDIATIPVNMAGIGGMSLPVGLADEDGLPVGLQIMAPVMQDDRFYRVGGTLEAALLSKWGKPILSNAPDLAVK' A
#
# COMPACT_ATOMS: atom_id res chain seq x y z
N MET A 1 -11.26 -0.69 14.35
CA MET A 1 -10.01 -1.16 14.96
C MET A 1 -9.83 -2.63 14.64
N TYR A 2 -10.41 -3.59 15.38
CA TYR A 2 -10.12 -5.03 15.22
C TYR A 2 -10.08 -5.60 13.78
N LEU A 3 -11.02 -5.24 12.90
CA LEU A 3 -11.04 -5.78 11.54
C LEU A 3 -9.97 -5.16 10.62
N SER A 4 -9.73 -3.85 10.72
CA SER A 4 -8.68 -3.18 9.95
C SER A 4 -7.28 -3.56 10.46
N ASP A 5 -7.19 -3.86 11.75
CA ASP A 5 -5.96 -4.15 12.43
C ASP A 5 -5.45 -5.57 12.18
N ILE A 6 -6.31 -6.46 11.65
CA ILE A 6 -5.93 -7.85 11.32
C ILE A 6 -4.75 -7.91 10.37
N ALA A 7 -4.67 -6.95 9.44
CA ALA A 7 -3.62 -6.89 8.44
C ALA A 7 -2.38 -6.12 8.93
N THR A 8 -2.48 -5.32 9.99
CA THR A 8 -1.42 -4.39 10.41
C THR A 8 -0.81 -4.74 11.77
N ILE A 9 -1.58 -5.14 12.78
CA ILE A 9 -1.06 -5.51 14.12
C ILE A 9 0.08 -6.54 14.11
N PRO A 10 0.07 -7.58 13.24
CA PRO A 10 1.16 -8.55 13.22
C PRO A 10 2.54 -7.92 13.05
N VAL A 11 2.64 -6.78 12.33
CA VAL A 11 3.92 -6.08 12.11
C VAL A 11 4.49 -5.53 13.43
N ASN A 12 3.63 -4.98 14.28
CA ASN A 12 4.01 -4.42 15.57
C ASN A 12 4.39 -5.53 16.55
N MET A 13 3.60 -6.62 16.59
CA MET A 13 3.86 -7.75 17.48
C MET A 13 5.17 -8.47 17.15
N ALA A 14 5.50 -8.58 15.86
CA ALA A 14 6.74 -9.19 15.41
C ALA A 14 7.95 -8.24 15.51
N GLY A 15 7.73 -6.93 15.70
CA GLY A 15 8.79 -5.93 15.71
C GLY A 15 9.50 -5.79 14.37
N ILE A 16 8.76 -5.88 13.26
CA ILE A 16 9.30 -5.88 11.90
C ILE A 16 8.81 -4.69 11.07
N GLY A 17 9.34 -4.52 9.85
CA GLY A 17 8.96 -3.44 8.94
C GLY A 17 7.59 -3.65 8.29
N GLY A 18 6.77 -2.58 8.23
CA GLY A 18 5.42 -2.55 7.64
C GLY A 18 5.22 -1.34 6.70
N MET A 19 4.66 -1.56 5.51
CA MET A 19 4.44 -0.56 4.47
C MET A 19 3.09 -0.87 3.83
N SER A 20 2.27 0.16 3.69
CA SER A 20 1.05 0.10 2.88
C SER A 20 1.30 0.86 1.59
N LEU A 21 1.22 0.16 0.45
CA LEU A 21 1.32 0.77 -0.87
C LEU A 21 -0.08 0.85 -1.49
N PRO A 22 -0.55 2.00 -1.98
CA PRO A 22 -1.83 2.06 -2.66
C PRO A 22 -1.78 1.21 -3.94
N VAL A 23 -2.87 0.47 -4.22
CA VAL A 23 -2.96 -0.50 -5.34
C VAL A 23 -4.23 -0.35 -6.18
N GLY A 24 -4.99 0.73 -5.97
CA GLY A 24 -6.15 1.07 -6.78
C GLY A 24 -7.32 1.55 -5.93
N LEU A 25 -8.50 1.51 -6.52
CA LEU A 25 -9.78 1.79 -5.87
C LEU A 25 -10.58 0.49 -5.79
N ALA A 26 -11.39 0.34 -4.74
CA ALA A 26 -12.30 -0.79 -4.60
C ALA A 26 -13.49 -0.64 -5.55
N ASP A 27 -13.95 -1.72 -6.18
CA ASP A 27 -15.04 -1.67 -7.15
C ASP A 27 -16.39 -1.36 -6.48
N GLU A 28 -16.54 -1.71 -5.20
CA GLU A 28 -17.78 -1.55 -4.44
C GLU A 28 -18.10 -0.10 -4.04
N ASP A 29 -17.09 0.72 -3.75
CA ASP A 29 -17.27 2.07 -3.19
C ASP A 29 -16.32 3.12 -3.76
N GLY A 30 -15.38 2.73 -4.63
CA GLY A 30 -14.40 3.63 -5.23
C GLY A 30 -13.36 4.17 -4.23
N LEU A 31 -13.24 3.60 -3.03
CA LEU A 31 -12.29 4.07 -2.03
C LEU A 31 -10.89 3.48 -2.25
N PRO A 32 -9.82 4.19 -1.84
CA PRO A 32 -8.44 3.72 -2.00
C PRO A 32 -8.16 2.40 -1.26
N VAL A 33 -7.55 1.46 -1.96
CA VAL A 33 -7.09 0.17 -1.42
C VAL A 33 -5.57 0.19 -1.29
N GLY A 34 -5.08 -0.28 -0.15
CA GLY A 34 -3.65 -0.48 0.11
C GLY A 34 -3.28 -1.96 0.18
N LEU A 35 -2.08 -2.30 -0.31
CA LEU A 35 -1.44 -3.59 -0.09
C LEU A 35 -0.44 -3.46 1.06
N GLN A 36 -0.64 -4.26 2.12
CA GLN A 36 0.31 -4.37 3.21
C GLN A 36 1.46 -5.30 2.83
N ILE A 37 2.68 -4.79 2.91
CA ILE A 37 3.91 -5.55 2.75
C ILE A 37 4.60 -5.61 4.13
N MET A 38 5.15 -6.77 4.48
CA MET A 38 5.94 -6.97 5.69
C MET A 38 7.27 -7.64 5.32
N ALA A 39 8.35 -7.19 5.93
CA ALA A 39 9.69 -7.75 5.73
C ALA A 39 10.28 -8.22 7.06
N PRO A 40 11.16 -9.24 7.08
CA PRO A 40 11.86 -9.63 8.31
C PRO A 40 12.70 -8.49 8.90
N VAL A 41 13.15 -8.67 10.14
CA VAL A 41 14.03 -7.73 10.85
C VAL A 41 15.26 -7.38 9.99
N MET A 42 15.53 -6.07 9.84
CA MET A 42 16.68 -5.54 9.08
C MET A 42 16.73 -5.96 7.61
N GLN A 43 15.58 -6.20 6.98
CA GLN A 43 15.45 -6.52 5.55
C GLN A 43 14.74 -5.41 4.78
N ASP A 44 15.02 -4.16 5.13
CA ASP A 44 14.46 -2.96 4.51
C ASP A 44 14.79 -2.89 3.00
N ASP A 45 15.93 -3.42 2.57
CA ASP A 45 16.30 -3.50 1.16
C ASP A 45 15.30 -4.36 0.36
N ARG A 46 14.98 -5.55 0.87
CA ARG A 46 13.94 -6.42 0.29
C ARG A 46 12.60 -5.72 0.31
N PHE A 47 12.33 -4.99 1.38
CA PHE A 47 11.09 -4.26 1.55
C PHE A 47 10.85 -3.24 0.44
N TYR A 48 11.84 -2.37 0.21
CA TYR A 48 11.81 -1.37 -0.85
C TYR A 48 11.85 -1.99 -2.25
N ARG A 49 12.56 -3.11 -2.45
CA ARG A 49 12.57 -3.81 -3.75
C ARG A 49 11.19 -4.34 -4.13
N VAL A 50 10.46 -4.94 -3.19
CA VAL A 50 9.08 -5.40 -3.43
C VAL A 50 8.16 -4.21 -3.71
N GLY A 51 8.21 -3.18 -2.85
CA GLY A 51 7.38 -1.97 -3.02
C GLY A 51 7.62 -1.27 -4.36
N GLY A 52 8.88 -1.03 -4.72
CA GLY A 52 9.23 -0.37 -5.98
C GLY A 52 8.91 -1.21 -7.22
N THR A 53 9.07 -2.54 -7.14
CA THR A 53 8.66 -3.42 -8.26
C THR A 53 7.15 -3.40 -8.46
N LEU A 54 6.38 -3.41 -7.37
CA LEU A 54 4.93 -3.32 -7.43
C LEU A 54 4.48 -1.97 -8.00
N GLU A 55 5.07 -0.86 -7.53
CA GLU A 55 4.77 0.48 -8.05
C GLU A 55 5.07 0.58 -9.56
N ALA A 56 6.23 0.09 -10.01
CA ALA A 56 6.59 0.08 -11.43
C ALA A 56 5.64 -0.78 -12.27
N ALA A 57 5.22 -1.95 -11.76
CA ALA A 57 4.25 -2.81 -12.44
C ALA A 57 2.88 -2.14 -12.55
N LEU A 58 2.42 -1.45 -11.50
CA LEU A 58 1.15 -0.71 -11.51
C LEU A 58 1.21 0.49 -12.45
N LEU A 59 2.32 1.22 -12.48
CA LEU A 59 2.55 2.30 -13.45
C LEU A 59 2.48 1.77 -14.89
N SER A 60 3.12 0.63 -15.17
CA SER A 60 3.04 -0.01 -16.50
C SER A 60 1.63 -0.49 -16.84
N LYS A 61 0.86 -0.98 -15.86
CA LYS A 61 -0.49 -1.47 -16.06
C LYS A 61 -1.48 -0.34 -16.35
N TRP A 62 -1.37 0.78 -15.64
CA TRP A 62 -2.34 1.87 -15.73
C TRP A 62 -1.92 2.99 -16.69
N GLY A 63 -0.64 3.04 -17.09
CA GLY A 63 -0.09 4.09 -17.94
C GLY A 63 -0.01 5.46 -17.26
N LYS A 64 -0.29 5.54 -15.96
CA LYS A 64 -0.24 6.77 -15.15
C LYS A 64 0.09 6.45 -13.69
N PRO A 65 0.71 7.39 -12.94
CA PRO A 65 0.95 7.22 -11.52
C PRO A 65 -0.33 7.00 -10.73
N ILE A 66 -0.23 6.29 -9.60
CA ILE A 66 -1.41 6.01 -8.76
C ILE A 66 -2.09 7.28 -8.22
N LEU A 67 -1.29 8.32 -7.96
CA LEU A 67 -1.77 9.63 -7.51
C LEU A 67 -2.71 10.29 -8.53
N SER A 68 -2.64 9.91 -9.81
CA SER A 68 -3.56 10.39 -10.84
C SER A 68 -4.99 9.84 -10.72
N ASN A 69 -5.25 8.96 -9.74
CA ASN A 69 -6.59 8.51 -9.37
C ASN A 69 -7.10 9.16 -8.08
N ALA A 70 -6.31 10.02 -7.43
CA ALA A 70 -6.74 10.70 -6.22
C ALA A 70 -7.90 11.66 -6.55
N PRO A 71 -8.94 11.74 -5.70
CA PRO A 71 -10.04 12.67 -5.91
C PRO A 71 -9.56 14.12 -5.67
N ASP A 72 -10.14 15.06 -6.40
CA ASP A 72 -9.96 16.48 -6.11
C ASP A 72 -10.60 16.79 -4.76
N LEU A 73 -9.80 17.31 -3.83
CA LEU A 73 -10.30 17.73 -2.54
C LEU A 73 -11.03 19.06 -2.71
N ALA A 74 -12.31 19.10 -2.33
CA ALA A 74 -13.02 20.36 -2.24
C ALA A 74 -12.31 21.25 -1.21
N VAL A 75 -11.71 22.34 -1.67
CA VAL A 75 -11.21 23.40 -0.79
C VAL A 75 -12.44 24.03 -0.15
N LYS A 76 -12.59 23.84 1.17
CA LYS A 76 -13.57 24.58 1.96
C LYS A 76 -13.09 26.01 2.18
#